data_AF-A0A0V1PRY6-F1
#
_entry.id   AF-A0A0V1PRY6-F1
#
_cell.length_a   1.000
_cell.length_b   1.000
_cell.length_c   1.000
_cell.angle_alpha   90.00
_cell.angle_beta   90.00
_cell.angle_gamma   90.00
#
_symmetry.space_group_name_H-M   'P 1'
#
loop_
_entity.id
_entity.type
_entity.pdbx_description
1 polymer ?
#
loop_
_entity_poly.entity_id
_entity_poly.type
_entity_poly.pdbx_seq_one_letter_code
_entity_poly.pdbx_strand_id
1 'polypeptide(L)'
;MPQLIEQWRLKSADGVSIGFISIWFLGDVFNLIGALWAGLLPEVIFLAVWFCIADAMMIFSYFYYTHMYPKHHKVHHHGHEHHHHHHDHENSQAQGHGEDHHHHAEHEPLLRRRRSSTLTDIAIEPECHSIFIKYVLPIFFVLGAGCLGYFLSDSKDPTEPDTNIEMGPQIVGYLSAILYLGARIPQIIRNHQRKSVEGLSLLFFLFSTLGNLTYASQILFYRSDSQYIVLNLSWLLGSLGTIFEDSFIFLQFYMYKDNFDKNEGVN
;
A
#
# COMPACT_ATOMS: atom_id res chain seq x y z
N MET A 1 -2.80 -3.86 -7.15
CA MET A 1 -3.07 -2.84 -6.12
C MET A 1 -3.09 -3.46 -4.71
N PRO A 2 -1.92 -3.82 -4.13
CA PRO A 2 -1.84 -4.47 -2.83
C PRO A 2 -2.37 -3.61 -1.66
N GLN A 3 -2.15 -2.29 -1.70
CA GLN A 3 -2.63 -1.38 -0.65
C GLN A 3 -4.15 -1.30 -0.59
N LEU A 4 -4.83 -1.24 -1.74
CA LEU A 4 -6.29 -1.26 -1.79
C LEU A 4 -6.86 -2.58 -1.23
N ILE A 5 -6.18 -3.70 -1.52
CA ILE A 5 -6.54 -5.00 -0.97
C ILE A 5 -6.39 -4.99 0.56
N GLU A 6 -5.30 -4.42 1.09
CA GLU A 6 -5.13 -4.30 2.53
C GLU A 6 -6.18 -3.39 3.18
N GLN A 7 -6.52 -2.24 2.57
CA GLN A 7 -7.61 -1.39 3.06
C GLN A 7 -8.93 -2.17 3.10
N TRP A 8 -9.22 -2.94 2.05
CA TRP A 8 -10.43 -3.75 1.96
C TRP A 8 -10.45 -4.92 2.95
N ARG A 9 -9.30 -5.55 3.21
CA ARG A 9 -9.12 -6.65 4.17
C ARG A 9 -9.28 -6.14 5.61
N LEU A 10 -8.62 -5.03 5.94
CA LEU A 10 -8.60 -4.44 7.27
C LEU A 10 -9.86 -3.63 7.58
N LYS A 11 -10.66 -3.29 6.55
CA LYS A 11 -11.81 -2.37 6.64
C LYS A 11 -11.43 -1.04 7.31
N SER A 12 -10.20 -0.60 7.10
CA SER A 12 -9.63 0.63 7.68
C SER A 12 -8.63 1.25 6.69
N ALA A 13 -8.56 2.57 6.72
CA ALA A 13 -7.57 3.36 5.99
C ALA A 13 -6.53 4.00 6.92
N ASP A 14 -6.47 3.60 8.20
CA ASP A 14 -5.61 4.22 9.21
C ASP A 14 -4.11 4.05 8.92
N GLY A 15 -3.73 3.03 8.16
CA GLY A 15 -2.33 2.76 7.81
C GLY A 15 -1.74 3.69 6.76
N VAL A 16 -2.57 4.24 5.87
CA VAL A 16 -2.10 5.07 4.75
C VAL A 16 -2.33 6.55 5.01
N SER A 17 -1.37 7.37 4.62
CA SER A 17 -1.45 8.82 4.71
C SER A 17 -2.31 9.40 3.58
N ILE A 18 -3.30 10.23 3.93
CA ILE A 18 -4.07 10.99 2.94
C ILE A 18 -3.18 11.92 2.12
N GLY A 19 -2.11 12.45 2.73
CA GLY A 19 -1.14 13.29 2.02
C GLY A 19 -0.36 12.49 0.98
N PHE A 20 0.02 11.24 1.30
CA PHE A 20 0.70 10.35 0.36
C PHE A 20 -0.16 10.09 -0.87
N ILE A 21 -1.39 9.61 -0.69
CA ILE A 21 -2.27 9.28 -1.82
C ILE A 21 -2.72 10.51 -2.62
N SER A 22 -2.91 11.67 -1.97
CA SER A 22 -3.35 12.89 -2.67
C SER A 22 -2.25 13.48 -3.55
N ILE A 23 -1.02 13.59 -3.02
CA ILE A 23 0.12 14.11 -3.79
C ILE A 23 0.50 13.13 -4.89
N TRP A 24 0.43 11.83 -4.62
CA TRP A 24 0.72 10.80 -5.61
C TRP A 24 -0.27 10.83 -6.78
N PHE A 25 -1.58 10.90 -6.50
CA PHE A 25 -2.62 11.08 -7.51
C PHE A 25 -2.40 12.33 -8.37
N LEU A 26 -2.02 13.44 -7.74
CA LEU A 26 -1.72 14.66 -8.47
C LEU A 26 -0.53 14.46 -9.43
N GLY A 27 0.50 13.75 -8.99
CA GLY A 27 1.63 13.34 -9.84
C GLY A 27 1.17 12.52 -11.05
N ASP A 28 0.29 11.54 -10.83
CA ASP A 28 -0.27 10.70 -11.91
C ASP A 28 -1.10 11.49 -12.92
N VAL A 29 -1.87 12.49 -12.46
CA VAL A 29 -2.59 13.40 -13.34
C VAL A 29 -1.63 14.21 -14.22
N PHE A 30 -0.57 14.78 -13.64
CA PHE A 30 0.44 15.50 -14.42
C PHE A 30 1.17 14.57 -15.38
N ASN A 31 1.50 13.35 -14.96
CA ASN A 31 2.14 12.36 -15.82
C ASN A 31 1.25 12.00 -17.02
N LEU A 32 -0.06 11.80 -16.81
CA LEU A 32 -1.02 11.58 -17.89
C LEU A 32 -1.12 12.77 -18.84
N ILE A 33 -1.19 14.00 -18.32
CA ILE A 33 -1.20 15.23 -19.14
C ILE A 33 0.08 15.32 -19.98
N GLY A 34 1.24 15.05 -19.38
CA GLY A 34 2.53 15.05 -20.07
C GLY A 34 2.58 13.98 -21.17
N ALA A 35 2.08 12.78 -20.90
CA ALA A 35 2.04 11.68 -21.86
C ALA A 35 1.13 11.99 -23.06
N LEU A 36 -0.04 12.58 -22.82
CA LEU A 36 -0.96 13.01 -23.87
C LEU A 36 -0.37 14.15 -24.70
N TRP A 37 0.28 15.12 -24.06
CA TRP A 37 0.90 16.25 -24.75
C TRP A 37 2.06 15.79 -25.63
N ALA A 38 2.97 14.97 -25.11
CA ALA A 38 4.10 14.43 -25.86
C ALA A 38 3.70 13.43 -26.96
N GLY A 39 2.42 13.07 -27.10
CA GLY A 39 1.96 12.10 -28.08
C GLY A 39 2.63 10.73 -27.90
N LEU A 40 2.85 10.31 -26.64
CA LEU A 40 3.51 9.04 -26.35
C LEU A 40 2.70 7.85 -26.89
N LEU A 41 3.37 6.70 -26.99
CA LEU A 41 2.77 5.45 -27.42
C LEU A 41 1.45 5.16 -26.66
N PRO A 42 0.40 4.67 -27.34
CA PRO A 42 -0.90 4.39 -26.72
C PRO A 42 -0.80 3.54 -25.45
N GLU A 43 0.12 2.59 -25.42
CA GLU A 43 0.39 1.71 -24.27
C GLU A 43 0.79 2.50 -23.02
N VAL A 44 1.64 3.52 -23.18
CA VAL A 44 2.08 4.39 -22.07
C VAL A 44 0.93 5.24 -21.57
N ILE A 45 0.10 5.76 -22.48
CA ILE A 45 -1.10 6.53 -22.14
C ILE A 45 -2.11 5.65 -21.39
N PHE A 46 -2.35 4.42 -21.85
CA PHE A 46 -3.23 3.47 -21.16
C PHE A 46 -2.76 3.17 -19.73
N LEU A 47 -1.45 2.99 -19.52
CA LEU A 47 -0.88 2.82 -18.19
C LEU A 47 -1.10 4.05 -17.30
N ALA A 48 -0.87 5.25 -17.83
CA ALA A 48 -1.08 6.50 -17.09
C ALA A 48 -2.56 6.70 -16.69
N VAL A 49 -3.50 6.41 -17.60
CA VAL A 49 -4.94 6.41 -17.29
C VAL A 49 -5.27 5.39 -16.21
N TRP A 50 -4.73 4.18 -16.30
CA TRP A 50 -4.95 3.14 -15.31
C TRP A 50 -4.44 3.55 -13.91
N PHE A 51 -3.26 4.17 -13.82
CA PHE A 51 -2.73 4.66 -12.55
C PHE A 51 -3.64 5.74 -11.92
N CYS A 52 -4.11 6.72 -12.71
CA CYS A 52 -5.09 7.71 -12.25
C CYS A 52 -6.37 7.06 -11.69
N ILE A 53 -6.89 6.03 -12.36
CA ILE A 53 -8.08 5.30 -11.89
C ILE A 53 -7.80 4.58 -10.58
N ALA A 54 -6.67 3.89 -10.48
CA ALA A 54 -6.30 3.13 -9.29
C ALA A 54 -6.09 4.05 -8.06
N ASP A 55 -5.49 5.22 -8.27
CA ASP A 55 -5.31 6.22 -7.24
C ASP A 55 -6.64 6.83 -6.81
N ALA A 56 -7.54 7.12 -7.76
CA ALA A 56 -8.91 7.55 -7.44
C ALA A 56 -9.65 6.47 -6.62
N MET A 57 -9.48 5.18 -6.94
CA MET A 57 -10.04 4.07 -6.15
C MET A 57 -9.46 4.02 -4.73
N MET A 58 -8.15 4.26 -4.57
CA MET A 58 -7.51 4.32 -3.25
C MET A 58 -8.00 5.50 -2.41
N ILE A 59 -8.14 6.67 -3.02
CA ILE A 59 -8.71 7.87 -2.38
C ILE A 59 -10.16 7.61 -1.98
N PHE A 60 -10.98 7.06 -2.89
CA PHE A 60 -12.35 6.68 -2.61
C PHE A 60 -12.43 5.69 -1.44
N SER A 61 -11.60 4.64 -1.47
CA SER A 61 -11.53 3.65 -0.39
C SER A 61 -11.14 4.29 0.95
N TYR A 62 -10.19 5.23 0.94
CA TYR A 62 -9.81 6.00 2.12
C TYR A 62 -11.01 6.75 2.71
N PHE A 63 -11.72 7.53 1.88
CA PHE A 63 -12.89 8.28 2.35
C PHE A 63 -14.01 7.38 2.81
N TYR A 64 -14.26 6.28 2.09
CA TYR A 64 -15.27 5.29 2.45
C TYR A 64 -14.98 4.71 3.84
N TYR A 65 -13.77 4.22 4.12
CA TYR A 65 -13.44 3.63 5.41
C TYR A 65 -13.28 4.65 6.54
N THR A 66 -12.96 5.90 6.23
CA THR A 66 -12.79 6.95 7.27
C THR A 66 -14.11 7.60 7.67
N HIS A 67 -15.04 7.81 6.72
CA HIS A 67 -16.24 8.63 6.94
C HIS A 67 -17.55 7.86 6.80
N MET A 68 -17.62 6.88 5.90
CA MET A 68 -18.88 6.20 5.55
C MET A 68 -19.03 4.84 6.23
N TYR A 69 -17.93 4.09 6.42
CA TYR A 69 -17.94 2.82 7.12
C TYR A 69 -18.14 3.11 8.63
N PRO A 70 -19.32 2.78 9.19
CA PRO A 70 -19.74 3.30 10.48
C PRO A 70 -18.86 2.76 11.62
N LYS A 71 -18.71 3.61 12.64
CA LYS A 71 -18.13 3.34 13.98
C LYS A 71 -18.91 2.26 14.77
N HIS A 72 -19.35 1.18 14.15
CA HIS A 72 -20.24 0.19 14.75
C HIS A 72 -19.52 -0.84 15.64
N HIS A 73 -18.28 -0.56 16.06
CA HIS A 73 -17.49 -1.37 17.00
C HIS A 73 -16.83 -0.52 18.12
N LYS A 74 -17.41 0.64 18.47
CA LYS A 74 -17.22 1.18 19.82
C LYS A 74 -18.25 0.54 20.76
N VAL A 75 -18.11 -0.76 21.00
CA VAL A 75 -18.82 -1.41 22.12
C VAL A 75 -18.17 -0.88 23.39
N HIS A 76 -18.97 -0.17 24.18
CA HIS A 76 -18.79 0.23 25.57
C HIS A 76 -17.55 -0.33 26.30
N HIS A 77 -16.47 0.46 26.39
CA HIS A 77 -15.73 0.49 27.65
C HIS A 77 -16.46 1.47 28.58
N HIS A 78 -17.56 1.03 29.17
CA HIS A 78 -17.91 1.59 30.48
C HIS A 78 -16.81 1.14 31.42
N GLY A 79 -16.01 2.10 31.89
CA GLY A 79 -15.27 1.93 33.12
C GLY A 79 -16.28 1.58 34.21
N HIS A 80 -16.33 0.31 34.58
CA HIS A 80 -16.84 -0.05 35.88
C HIS A 80 -15.77 0.39 36.90
N GLU A 81 -15.89 1.64 37.33
CA GLU A 81 -15.45 2.01 38.67
C GLU A 81 -16.21 1.11 39.66
N HIS A 82 -15.58 0.03 40.10
CA HIS A 82 -16.07 -0.71 41.25
C HIS A 82 -15.76 0.10 42.52
N HIS A 83 -16.66 1.04 42.83
CA HIS A 83 -16.95 1.39 44.21
C HIS A 83 -17.67 0.20 44.86
N HIS A 84 -17.03 -0.48 45.82
CA HIS A 84 -17.76 -1.24 46.83
C HIS A 84 -17.17 -1.02 48.21
N HIS A 85 -17.89 -0.22 49.00
CA HIS A 85 -17.86 -0.24 50.44
C HIS A 85 -18.66 -1.48 50.95
N HIS A 86 -18.08 -2.13 51.97
CA HIS A 86 -18.65 -2.99 53.03
C HIS A 86 -20.12 -3.45 52.97
N HIS A 87 -20.35 -4.75 53.19
CA HIS A 87 -20.97 -5.26 54.43
C HIS A 87 -20.89 -6.80 54.53
N ASP A 88 -20.47 -7.27 55.70
CA ASP A 88 -20.55 -8.66 56.16
C ASP A 88 -22.02 -9.09 56.39
N HIS A 89 -22.38 -10.34 56.06
CA HIS A 89 -23.07 -11.28 56.97
C HIS A 89 -23.38 -12.65 56.34
N GLU A 90 -23.44 -13.62 57.24
CA GLU A 90 -23.57 -15.08 57.19
C GLU A 90 -24.86 -15.71 56.61
N ASN A 91 -24.65 -16.86 55.94
CA ASN A 91 -25.24 -18.19 56.18
C ASN A 91 -26.66 -18.60 55.69
N SER A 92 -26.66 -19.78 55.01
CA SER A 92 -27.66 -20.89 54.98
C SER A 92 -28.93 -20.88 54.09
N GLN A 93 -28.95 -21.91 53.21
CA GLN A 93 -30.03 -22.84 52.81
C GLN A 93 -31.40 -22.33 52.31
N ALA A 94 -31.80 -22.75 51.08
CA ALA A 94 -32.96 -23.62 50.82
C ALA A 94 -33.26 -23.78 49.31
N GLN A 95 -33.78 -24.97 48.96
CA GLN A 95 -34.27 -25.43 47.65
C GLN A 95 -35.42 -24.60 47.07
N GLY A 96 -35.51 -24.56 45.73
CA GLY A 96 -36.72 -24.16 44.99
C GLY A 96 -36.65 -24.56 43.50
N HIS A 97 -37.66 -25.32 43.07
CA HIS A 97 -37.95 -25.81 41.71
C HIS A 97 -38.55 -24.71 40.80
N GLY A 98 -38.46 -24.89 39.47
CA GLY A 98 -39.21 -24.14 38.44
C GLY A 98 -38.31 -23.77 37.25
N GLU A 99 -38.28 -24.59 36.19
CA GLU A 99 -39.08 -24.50 34.95
C GLU A 99 -38.65 -23.37 34.00
N ASP A 100 -38.28 -23.82 32.80
CA ASP A 100 -38.35 -23.18 31.48
C ASP A 100 -37.68 -21.82 31.26
N HIS A 101 -36.58 -21.84 30.48
CA HIS A 101 -36.57 -21.13 29.21
C HIS A 101 -35.45 -21.66 28.30
N HIS A 102 -35.87 -22.19 27.13
CA HIS A 102 -35.03 -22.46 25.98
C HIS A 102 -34.25 -21.20 25.57
N HIS A 103 -32.97 -21.13 25.92
CA HIS A 103 -32.06 -20.19 25.29
C HIS A 103 -31.58 -20.80 23.97
N HIS A 104 -32.01 -20.17 22.88
CA HIS A 104 -31.36 -20.26 21.58
C HIS A 104 -29.85 -20.18 21.77
N ALA A 105 -29.15 -21.18 21.24
CA ALA A 105 -27.70 -21.15 21.07
C ALA A 105 -27.37 -20.02 20.07
N GLU A 106 -27.24 -18.80 20.59
CA GLU A 106 -26.68 -17.69 19.85
C GLU A 106 -25.18 -17.91 19.69
N HIS A 107 -24.82 -18.22 18.45
CA HIS A 107 -23.60 -17.75 17.80
C HIS A 107 -22.30 -17.89 18.60
N GLU A 108 -21.62 -19.02 18.38
CA GLU A 108 -20.16 -19.01 18.33
C GLU A 108 -19.71 -17.84 17.43
N PRO A 109 -18.90 -16.89 17.92
CA PRO A 109 -18.32 -15.88 17.05
C PRO A 109 -17.21 -16.54 16.22
N LEU A 110 -17.58 -17.04 15.04
CA LEU A 110 -16.68 -17.49 13.98
C LEU A 110 -15.87 -16.34 13.33
N LEU A 111 -15.41 -15.38 14.11
CA LEU A 111 -14.46 -14.36 13.67
C LEU A 111 -13.50 -14.05 14.83
N ARG A 112 -12.67 -15.04 15.17
CA ARG A 112 -11.34 -14.74 15.73
C ARG A 112 -10.68 -13.77 14.76
N ARG A 113 -10.69 -12.49 15.16
CA ARG A 113 -10.16 -11.33 14.46
C ARG A 113 -8.73 -11.62 14.02
N ARG A 114 -8.55 -12.16 12.81
CA ARG A 114 -7.25 -12.40 12.20
C ARG A 114 -6.69 -11.06 11.74
N ARG A 115 -6.29 -10.23 12.70
CA ARG A 115 -5.59 -8.95 12.54
C ARG A 115 -4.14 -9.21 12.11
N SER A 116 -3.97 -10.04 11.08
CA SER A 116 -2.64 -10.35 10.58
C SER A 116 -2.17 -9.19 9.73
N SER A 117 -1.15 -8.48 10.20
CA SER A 117 -0.39 -7.57 9.37
C SER A 117 0.39 -8.40 8.34
N THR A 118 0.71 -7.83 7.17
CA THR A 118 1.49 -8.53 6.15
C THR A 118 2.80 -9.12 6.70
N LEU A 119 3.40 -8.49 7.73
CA LEU A 119 4.60 -8.96 8.42
C LEU A 119 4.34 -10.15 9.35
N THR A 120 3.21 -10.18 10.05
CA THR A 120 2.80 -11.36 10.84
C THR A 120 2.38 -12.52 9.94
N ASP A 121 1.76 -12.27 8.79
CA ASP A 121 1.53 -13.31 7.78
C ASP A 121 2.88 -13.89 7.25
N ILE A 122 3.94 -13.08 7.13
CA ILE A 122 5.28 -13.54 6.72
C ILE A 122 6.01 -14.28 7.86
N ALA A 123 5.91 -13.80 9.09
CA ALA A 123 6.63 -14.37 10.24
C ALA A 123 5.94 -15.60 10.86
N ILE A 124 4.64 -15.77 10.67
CA ILE A 124 3.82 -16.80 11.34
C ILE A 124 3.43 -17.96 10.40
N GLU A 125 3.51 -17.81 9.07
CA GLU A 125 3.16 -18.93 8.18
C GLU A 125 4.25 -20.03 8.16
N PRO A 126 3.93 -21.26 8.61
CA PRO A 126 4.78 -22.40 8.29
C PRO A 126 4.61 -22.73 6.81
N GLU A 127 5.71 -23.21 6.21
CA GLU A 127 5.86 -23.70 4.83
C GLU A 127 6.03 -22.60 3.76
N CYS A 128 7.26 -22.52 3.24
CA CYS A 128 7.78 -21.75 2.10
C CYS A 128 6.82 -21.59 0.89
N HIS A 129 5.81 -22.46 0.78
CA HIS A 129 4.79 -22.51 -0.26
C HIS A 129 3.87 -21.27 -0.31
N SER A 130 3.45 -20.72 0.85
CA SER A 130 2.53 -19.58 0.88
C SER A 130 3.22 -18.25 0.50
N ILE A 131 4.46 -18.06 0.97
CA ILE A 131 5.32 -16.93 0.56
C ILE A 131 5.59 -16.99 -0.94
N PHE A 132 5.92 -18.18 -1.45
CA PHE A 132 6.19 -18.36 -2.87
C PHE A 132 4.99 -17.93 -3.74
N ILE A 133 3.78 -18.37 -3.41
CA ILE A 133 2.57 -18.04 -4.19
C ILE A 133 2.20 -16.55 -4.08
N LYS A 134 2.30 -15.94 -2.88
CA LYS A 134 1.89 -14.55 -2.67
C LYS A 134 2.88 -13.53 -3.23
N TYR A 135 4.18 -13.85 -3.21
CA TYR A 135 5.24 -12.87 -3.48
C TYR A 135 6.10 -13.25 -4.68
N VAL A 136 6.55 -14.50 -4.75
CA VAL A 136 7.56 -14.94 -5.73
C VAL A 136 6.93 -15.24 -7.10
N LEU A 137 5.78 -15.92 -7.11
CA LEU A 137 5.07 -16.31 -8.31
C LEU A 137 4.60 -15.10 -9.15
N PRO A 138 4.01 -14.03 -8.58
CA PRO A 138 3.66 -12.83 -9.35
C PRO A 138 4.88 -12.15 -9.97
N ILE A 139 6.03 -12.13 -9.27
CA ILE A 139 7.27 -11.56 -9.80
C ILE A 139 7.73 -12.37 -11.02
N PHE A 140 7.81 -13.70 -10.92
CA PHE A 140 8.19 -14.54 -12.05
C PHE A 140 7.20 -14.45 -13.22
N PHE A 141 5.90 -14.33 -12.94
CA PHE A 141 4.89 -14.14 -13.98
C PHE A 141 5.13 -12.83 -14.75
N VAL A 142 5.37 -11.71 -14.05
CA VAL A 142 5.64 -10.41 -14.68
C VAL A 142 6.92 -10.45 -15.51
N LEU A 143 7.99 -11.04 -14.96
CA LEU A 143 9.26 -11.20 -15.70
C LEU A 143 9.08 -12.08 -16.94
N GLY A 144 8.35 -13.19 -16.82
CA GLY A 144 8.07 -14.12 -17.92
C GLY A 144 7.22 -13.48 -19.01
N ALA A 145 6.16 -12.76 -18.64
CA ALA A 145 5.33 -12.01 -19.58
C ALA A 145 6.13 -10.91 -20.31
N GLY A 146 7.02 -10.20 -19.60
CA GLY A 146 7.92 -9.21 -20.19
C GLY A 146 8.90 -9.83 -21.20
N CYS A 147 9.51 -10.97 -20.84
CA CYS A 147 10.39 -11.71 -21.76
C CYS A 147 9.64 -12.20 -23.00
N LEU A 148 8.45 -12.79 -22.82
CA LEU A 148 7.63 -13.28 -23.92
C LEU A 148 7.21 -12.13 -24.84
N GLY A 149 6.79 -11.00 -24.27
CA GLY A 149 6.47 -9.79 -25.03
C GLY A 149 7.64 -9.29 -25.86
N TYR A 150 8.85 -9.30 -25.30
CA TYR A 150 10.08 -8.94 -26.03
C TYR A 150 10.33 -9.88 -27.22
N PHE A 151 10.21 -11.19 -27.05
CA PHE A 151 10.41 -12.16 -28.14
C PHE A 151 9.31 -12.13 -29.21
N LEU A 152 8.09 -11.73 -28.85
CA LEU A 152 6.98 -11.58 -29.79
C LEU A 152 6.95 -10.19 -30.47
N SER A 153 7.74 -9.24 -29.98
CA SER A 153 7.80 -7.89 -30.53
C SER A 153 8.51 -7.93 -31.88
N ASP A 154 7.74 -7.68 -32.95
CA ASP A 154 8.25 -7.63 -34.31
C ASP A 154 9.26 -6.46 -34.43
N SER A 155 10.44 -6.73 -34.99
CA SER A 155 11.55 -5.79 -35.08
C SER A 155 11.31 -4.77 -36.19
N LYS A 156 10.35 -3.86 -36.00
CA LYS A 156 10.33 -2.63 -36.79
C LYS A 156 11.51 -1.79 -36.33
N ASP A 157 12.44 -1.51 -37.25
CA ASP A 157 13.51 -0.55 -37.02
C ASP A 157 12.89 0.73 -36.44
N PRO A 158 13.35 1.19 -35.26
CA PRO A 158 12.85 2.43 -34.71
C PRO A 158 13.22 3.53 -35.69
N THR A 159 12.23 4.14 -36.32
CA THR A 159 12.38 5.46 -36.95
C THR A 159 13.11 6.35 -35.96
N GLU A 160 14.22 6.97 -36.39
CA GLU A 160 15.06 7.77 -35.50
C GLU A 160 14.16 8.68 -34.65
N PRO A 161 14.26 8.60 -33.31
CA PRO A 161 13.39 9.38 -32.45
C PRO A 161 13.66 10.85 -32.75
N ASP A 162 12.59 11.56 -33.10
CA ASP A 162 12.63 12.99 -33.38
C ASP A 162 13.18 13.70 -32.14
N THR A 163 14.48 14.03 -32.15
CA THR A 163 15.23 14.55 -30.99
C THR A 163 14.85 15.99 -30.61
N ASN A 164 13.75 16.50 -31.16
CA ASN A 164 13.23 17.80 -30.81
C ASN A 164 12.70 17.76 -29.37
N ILE A 165 13.50 18.31 -28.46
CA ILE A 165 13.15 18.42 -27.05
C ILE A 165 11.98 19.42 -26.93
N GLU A 166 10.76 18.89 -26.88
CA GLU A 166 9.61 19.72 -26.56
C GLU A 166 9.69 20.13 -25.09
N MET A 167 9.91 21.43 -24.85
CA MET A 167 10.09 21.98 -23.51
C MET A 167 8.86 21.77 -22.61
N GLY A 168 7.65 21.77 -23.19
CA GLY A 168 6.40 21.61 -22.46
C GLY A 168 6.30 20.28 -21.71
N PRO A 169 6.34 19.13 -22.41
CA PRO A 169 6.33 17.81 -21.78
C PRO A 169 7.47 17.58 -20.78
N GLN A 170 8.65 18.14 -21.04
CA GLN A 170 9.78 18.07 -20.10
C GLN A 170 9.45 18.75 -18.77
N ILE A 171 8.91 19.98 -18.80
CA ILE A 171 8.50 20.71 -17.59
C ILE A 171 7.45 19.92 -16.80
N VAL A 172 6.44 19.36 -17.50
CA VAL A 172 5.40 18.56 -16.87
C VAL A 172 5.98 17.28 -16.25
N GLY A 173 6.93 16.63 -16.93
CA GLY A 173 7.68 15.49 -16.42
C GLY A 173 8.44 15.81 -15.13
N TYR A 174 9.19 16.91 -15.09
CA TYR A 174 9.87 17.35 -13.86
C TYR A 174 8.90 17.70 -12.73
N LEU A 175 7.76 18.32 -13.04
CA LEU A 175 6.74 18.60 -12.03
C LEU A 175 6.17 17.30 -11.44
N SER A 176 5.87 16.31 -12.29
CA SER A 176 5.41 14.98 -11.84
C SER A 176 6.45 14.29 -10.97
N ALA A 177 7.74 14.36 -11.34
CA ALA A 177 8.83 13.78 -10.56
C ALA A 177 8.92 14.43 -9.16
N ILE A 178 8.82 15.75 -9.07
CA ILE A 178 8.81 16.46 -7.78
C ILE A 178 7.62 16.02 -6.92
N LEU A 179 6.43 15.86 -7.50
CA LEU A 179 5.26 15.38 -6.78
C LEU A 179 5.44 13.94 -6.31
N TYR A 180 6.00 13.07 -7.13
CA TYR A 180 6.26 11.68 -6.76
C TYR A 180 7.22 11.55 -5.58
N LEU A 181 8.31 12.33 -5.57
CA LEU A 181 9.22 12.41 -4.42
C LEU A 181 8.53 13.01 -3.20
N GLY A 182 7.80 14.11 -3.40
CA GLY A 182 7.03 14.78 -2.35
C GLY A 182 5.99 13.87 -1.69
N ALA A 183 5.43 12.90 -2.42
CA ALA A 183 4.35 12.06 -1.93
C ALA A 183 4.77 11.14 -0.77
N ARG A 184 5.97 10.57 -0.79
CA ARG A 184 6.41 9.59 0.23
C ARG A 184 6.66 10.25 1.58
N ILE A 185 7.07 11.51 1.58
CA ILE A 185 7.39 12.29 2.79
C ILE A 185 6.24 12.27 3.82
N PRO A 186 4.97 12.61 3.47
CA PRO A 186 3.83 12.47 4.37
C PRO A 186 3.66 11.08 5.00
N GLN A 187 3.95 10.00 4.26
CA GLN A 187 3.85 8.65 4.80
C GLN A 187 4.98 8.37 5.80
N ILE A 188 6.22 8.72 5.44
CA ILE A 188 7.40 8.57 6.30
C ILE A 188 7.18 9.29 7.63
N ILE A 189 6.68 10.53 7.57
CA ILE A 189 6.37 11.34 8.76
C ILE A 189 5.26 10.68 9.58
N ARG A 190 4.14 10.28 8.96
CA ARG A 190 3.01 9.64 9.66
C ARG A 190 3.43 8.35 10.37
N ASN A 191 4.21 7.50 9.70
CA ASN A 191 4.76 6.29 10.29
C ASN A 191 5.65 6.61 11.50
N HIS A 192 6.49 7.64 11.39
CA HIS A 192 7.36 8.05 12.48
C HIS A 192 6.60 8.64 13.67
N GLN A 193 5.53 9.42 13.42
CA GLN A 193 4.67 9.97 14.46
C GLN A 193 3.87 8.89 15.18
N ARG A 194 3.32 7.92 14.43
CA ARG A 194 2.55 6.79 14.99
C ARG A 194 3.43 5.71 15.64
N LYS A 195 4.74 5.73 15.38
CA LYS A 195 5.70 4.68 15.78
C LYS A 195 5.22 3.28 15.37
N SER A 196 4.52 3.19 14.24
CA SER A 196 3.87 1.98 13.73
C SER A 196 3.65 2.10 12.23
N VAL A 197 3.72 0.95 11.55
CA VAL A 197 3.39 0.74 10.13
C VAL A 197 2.11 -0.09 9.96
N GLU A 198 1.31 -0.25 11.02
CA GLU A 198 0.07 -1.03 10.97
C GLU A 198 -0.91 -0.45 9.94
N GLY A 199 -1.40 -1.33 9.05
CA GLY A 199 -2.30 -1.01 7.95
C GLY A 199 -1.62 -0.53 6.65
N LEU A 200 -0.29 -0.48 6.64
CA LEU A 200 0.50 -0.17 5.45
C LEU A 200 0.91 -1.46 4.72
N SER A 201 0.70 -1.53 3.41
CA SER A 201 1.02 -2.70 2.60
C SER A 201 2.50 -2.71 2.22
N LEU A 202 3.29 -3.62 2.81
CA LEU A 202 4.69 -3.81 2.43
C LEU A 202 4.85 -4.15 0.94
N LEU A 203 3.92 -4.94 0.40
CA LEU A 203 3.90 -5.36 -1.00
C LEU A 203 3.82 -4.21 -1.99
N PHE A 204 3.03 -3.21 -1.64
CA PHE A 204 2.87 -2.03 -2.47
C PHE A 204 4.22 -1.32 -2.67
N PHE A 205 4.99 -1.13 -1.59
CA PHE A 205 6.33 -0.54 -1.65
C PHE A 205 7.34 -1.47 -2.33
N LEU A 206 7.27 -2.78 -2.10
CA LEU A 206 8.18 -3.73 -2.74
C LEU A 206 8.02 -3.73 -4.27
N PHE A 207 6.77 -3.80 -4.78
CA PHE A 207 6.53 -3.73 -6.21
C PHE A 207 6.86 -2.35 -6.80
N SER A 208 6.60 -1.26 -6.06
CA SER A 208 7.04 0.09 -6.42
C SER A 208 8.55 0.16 -6.61
N THR A 209 9.32 -0.32 -5.64
CA THR A 209 10.78 -0.32 -5.70
C THR A 209 11.31 -1.18 -6.85
N LEU A 210 10.78 -2.41 -7.02
CA LEU A 210 11.21 -3.29 -8.12
C LEU A 210 10.88 -2.71 -9.49
N GLY A 211 9.70 -2.10 -9.65
CA GLY A 211 9.30 -1.40 -10.88
C GLY A 211 10.22 -0.22 -11.18
N ASN A 212 10.50 0.63 -10.19
CA ASN A 212 11.39 1.78 -10.37
C ASN A 212 12.84 1.36 -10.61
N LEU A 213 13.31 0.28 -9.99
CA LEU A 213 14.65 -0.25 -10.20
C LEU A 213 14.81 -0.78 -11.62
N THR A 214 13.86 -1.59 -12.09
CA THR A 214 13.88 -2.11 -13.46
C THR A 214 13.74 -0.99 -14.48
N TYR A 215 12.88 0.00 -14.21
CA TYR A 215 12.72 1.18 -15.06
C TYR A 215 13.98 2.04 -15.13
N ALA A 216 14.61 2.38 -14.00
CA ALA A 216 15.87 3.13 -13.99
C ALA A 216 16.99 2.36 -14.69
N SER A 217 17.07 1.04 -14.46
CA SER A 217 18.06 0.17 -15.11
C SER A 217 17.89 0.17 -16.63
N GLN A 218 16.65 0.14 -17.13
CA GLN A 218 16.41 0.18 -18.57
C GLN A 218 16.99 1.45 -19.21
N ILE A 219 16.81 2.62 -18.58
CA ILE A 219 17.34 3.89 -19.10
C ILE A 219 18.87 3.87 -19.11
N LEU A 220 19.47 3.41 -18.00
CA LEU A 220 20.93 3.40 -17.85
C LEU A 220 21.63 2.41 -18.78
N PHE A 221 21.01 1.26 -19.06
CA PHE A 221 21.61 0.20 -19.89
C PHE A 221 21.19 0.22 -21.36
N TYR A 222 20.14 0.96 -21.75
CA TYR A 222 19.70 1.02 -23.14
C TYR A 222 20.67 1.83 -24.03
N ARG A 223 21.02 3.05 -23.61
CA ARG A 223 21.97 3.90 -24.36
C ARG A 223 22.74 4.81 -23.40
N SER A 224 24.07 4.76 -23.46
CA SER A 224 24.95 5.62 -22.66
C SER A 224 25.20 7.02 -23.27
N ASP A 225 24.30 7.45 -24.15
CA ASP A 225 24.36 8.77 -24.79
C ASP A 225 23.88 9.84 -23.81
N SER A 226 24.67 10.90 -23.64
CA SER A 226 24.34 12.01 -22.72
C SER A 226 23.05 12.71 -23.11
N GLN A 227 22.73 12.84 -24.41
CA GLN A 227 21.47 13.46 -24.82
C GLN A 227 20.27 12.60 -24.44
N TYR A 228 20.38 11.28 -24.60
CA TYR A 228 19.35 10.33 -24.19
C TYR A 228 19.13 10.33 -22.67
N ILE A 229 20.21 10.37 -21.88
CA ILE A 229 20.12 10.43 -20.41
C ILE A 229 19.46 11.74 -19.98
N VAL A 230 19.84 12.88 -20.56
CA VAL A 230 19.24 14.19 -20.25
C VAL A 230 17.75 14.21 -20.61
N LEU A 231 17.37 13.63 -21.75
CA LEU A 231 15.97 13.53 -22.18
C LEU A 231 15.11 12.75 -21.17
N ASN A 232 15.68 11.70 -20.56
CA ASN A 232 15.00 10.83 -19.59
C ASN A 232 15.29 11.20 -18.13
N LEU A 233 15.98 12.31 -17.88
CA LEU A 233 16.52 12.62 -16.55
C LEU A 233 15.42 12.85 -15.51
N SER A 234 14.29 13.45 -15.88
CA SER A 234 13.13 13.63 -15.01
C SER A 234 12.61 12.29 -14.48
N TRP A 235 12.47 11.32 -15.38
CA TRP A 235 12.02 9.97 -15.07
C TRP A 235 13.05 9.20 -14.24
N LEU A 236 14.33 9.29 -14.60
CA LEU A 236 15.41 8.66 -13.87
C LEU A 236 15.50 9.18 -12.42
N LEU A 237 15.37 10.50 -12.25
CA LEU A 237 15.41 11.16 -10.95
C LEU A 237 14.20 10.78 -10.10
N GLY A 238 13.01 10.72 -10.71
CA GLY A 238 11.80 10.21 -10.06
C GLY A 238 11.95 8.77 -9.58
N SER A 239 12.46 7.87 -10.43
CA SER A 239 12.64 6.46 -10.07
C SER A 239 13.70 6.24 -8.99
N LEU A 240 14.90 6.83 -9.14
CA LEU A 240 15.96 6.69 -8.16
C LEU A 240 15.58 7.31 -6.80
N GLY A 241 14.93 8.48 -6.82
CA GLY A 241 14.47 9.10 -5.59
C GLY A 241 13.35 8.30 -4.91
N THR A 242 12.44 7.68 -5.68
CA THR A 242 11.42 6.78 -5.12
C THR A 242 12.06 5.56 -4.44
N ILE A 243 13.08 4.94 -5.04
CA ILE A 243 13.82 3.82 -4.42
C ILE A 243 14.47 4.25 -3.10
N PHE A 244 15.05 5.44 -3.08
CA PHE A 244 15.66 6.01 -1.89
C PHE A 244 14.63 6.25 -0.77
N GLU A 245 13.46 6.82 -1.09
CA GLU A 245 12.38 7.07 -0.13
C GLU A 245 11.74 5.76 0.37
N ASP A 246 11.50 4.80 -0.52
CA ASP A 246 10.99 3.47 -0.17
C ASP A 246 11.96 2.75 0.80
N SER A 247 13.27 3.00 0.70
CA SER A 247 14.26 2.46 1.65
C SER A 247 14.03 2.95 3.10
N PHE A 248 13.58 4.20 3.30
CA PHE A 248 13.19 4.67 4.63
C PHE A 248 11.92 3.98 5.12
N ILE A 249 10.95 3.73 4.25
CA ILE A 249 9.73 2.99 4.60
C ILE A 249 10.09 1.56 5.00
N PHE A 250 10.97 0.88 4.28
CA PHE A 250 11.45 -0.46 4.66
C PHE A 250 12.18 -0.46 6.00
N LEU A 251 13.00 0.57 6.27
CA LEU A 251 13.63 0.74 7.58
C LEU A 251 12.59 0.91 8.70
N GLN A 252 11.50 1.65 8.44
CA GLN A 252 10.41 1.79 9.39
C GLN A 252 9.64 0.48 9.61
N PHE A 253 9.45 -0.33 8.57
CA PHE A 253 8.89 -1.68 8.68
C PHE A 253 9.75 -2.57 9.58
N TYR A 254 11.07 -2.50 9.43
CA TYR A 254 12.01 -3.24 10.28
C TYR A 254 12.00 -2.73 11.73
N MET A 255 12.13 -1.41 11.94
CA MET A 255 12.26 -0.80 13.26
C MET A 255 10.98 -0.92 14.11
N TYR A 256 9.80 -0.81 13.50
CA TYR A 256 8.53 -0.86 14.23
C TYR A 256 7.93 -2.26 14.34
N LYS A 257 8.66 -3.30 13.89
CA LYS A 257 8.24 -4.70 14.03
C LYS A 257 8.07 -5.11 15.50
N ASP A 258 9.00 -4.75 16.38
CA ASP A 258 8.97 -5.22 17.77
C ASP A 258 7.89 -4.52 18.63
N ASN A 259 7.47 -3.31 18.23
CA ASN A 259 6.34 -2.63 18.86
C ASN A 259 5.00 -3.30 18.47
N PHE A 260 4.96 -3.95 17.32
CA PHE A 260 3.82 -4.75 16.88
C PHE A 260 3.67 -6.00 17.74
N ASP A 261 4.75 -6.77 17.90
CA ASP A 261 4.78 -8.02 18.67
C ASP A 261 4.41 -7.80 20.16
N LYS A 262 4.83 -6.67 20.75
CA LYS A 262 4.49 -6.30 22.14
C LYS A 262 3.01 -5.99 22.35
N ASN A 263 2.32 -5.39 21.38
CA ASN A 263 0.90 -5.07 21.50
C ASN A 263 0.01 -6.32 21.33
N GLU A 264 0.49 -7.36 20.64
CA GLU A 264 -0.23 -8.64 20.49
C GLU A 264 -0.01 -9.58 21.69
N GLY A 265 1.13 -9.51 22.38
CA GLY A 265 1.45 -10.35 23.54
C GLY A 265 0.89 -9.89 24.89
N VAL A 266 0.15 -8.77 24.95
CA VAL A 266 -0.38 -8.17 26.18
C VAL A 266 -1.91 -8.32 26.31
N ASN A 267 -2.57 -9.06 25.42
CA ASN A 267 -4.01 -9.38 25.52
C ASN A 267 -4.27 -10.85 25.81
#